data_AF-A0A7C4DP69-F1
#
_entry.id   AF-A0A7C4DP69-F1
#
_cell.length_a   1.000
_cell.length_b   1.000
_cell.length_c   1.000
_cell.angle_alpha   90.00
_cell.angle_beta   90.00
_cell.angle_gamma   90.00
#
_symmetry.space_group_name_H-M   'P 1'
#
loop_
_entity.id
_entity.type
_entity.pdbx_description
1 polymer ?
#
loop_
_entity_poly.entity_id
_entity_poly.type
_entity_poly.pdbx_seq_one_letter_code
_entity_poly.pdbx_strand_id
1 'polypeptide(L)'
;MKWLVLVPLTEMGYYKLAKFLRKNAQGVLTLLPIPRALCEGGPSPIGHVPASLLRIWKPVLDLIDSGEVVTECYLELEELKKNIDVAVKLASLVVKARAYGKVDVSEWLSLLPRKLELRFTDWNGLLVTDRFVDYFLLIKLFNGVDRLIAVDVFAPTPLDLLTLVAKNFIKWECSLLDIVNWAVKYVGDMIVKSKDLTEAYARLIRDFEYKKFIADCAPEEHALHWWITV
;
A
#
# COMPACT_ATOMS: atom_id res chain seq x y z
N MET A 1 -6.18 6.52 -22.84
CA MET A 1 -6.67 5.43 -21.98
C MET A 1 -5.91 5.50 -20.67
N LYS A 2 -6.60 5.74 -19.55
CA LYS A 2 -6.03 5.93 -18.21
C LYS A 2 -6.63 4.91 -17.26
N TRP A 3 -6.00 3.74 -17.15
CA TRP A 3 -6.44 2.70 -16.22
C TRP A 3 -5.68 2.82 -14.90
N LEU A 4 -6.39 2.76 -13.79
CA LEU A 4 -5.83 2.64 -12.44
C LEU A 4 -6.00 1.20 -11.96
N VAL A 5 -4.89 0.54 -11.67
CA VAL A 5 -4.84 -0.86 -11.24
C VAL A 5 -4.38 -0.90 -9.78
N LEU A 6 -5.22 -1.46 -8.92
CA LEU A 6 -4.98 -1.56 -7.48
C LEU A 6 -4.50 -2.97 -7.13
N VAL A 7 -3.43 -3.07 -6.37
CA VAL A 7 -2.84 -4.34 -5.94
C VAL A 7 -2.41 -4.24 -4.48
N PRO A 8 -2.78 -5.16 -3.58
CA PRO A 8 -2.23 -5.12 -2.23
C PRO A 8 -0.74 -5.50 -2.25
N LEU A 9 0.11 -4.77 -1.51
CA LEU A 9 1.55 -5.07 -1.35
C LEU A 9 1.77 -6.38 -0.58
N THR A 10 1.56 -7.49 -1.28
CA THR A 10 1.62 -8.86 -0.79
C THR A 10 2.08 -9.78 -1.92
N GLU A 11 2.65 -10.94 -1.58
CA GLU A 11 3.09 -11.92 -2.57
C GLU A 11 1.94 -12.38 -3.48
N MET A 12 0.75 -12.63 -2.90
CA MET A 12 -0.43 -13.01 -3.70
C MET A 12 -0.95 -11.87 -4.57
N GLY A 13 -0.95 -10.63 -4.07
CA GLY A 13 -1.36 -9.46 -4.84
C GLY A 13 -0.51 -9.28 -6.09
N TYR A 14 0.81 -9.30 -5.94
CA TYR A 14 1.74 -9.17 -7.07
C TYR A 14 1.75 -10.37 -8.01
N TYR A 15 1.48 -11.58 -7.50
CA TYR A 15 1.24 -12.75 -8.35
C TYR A 15 -0.02 -12.57 -9.23
N LYS A 16 -1.12 -12.04 -8.67
CA LYS A 16 -2.35 -11.74 -9.43
C LYS A 16 -2.14 -10.59 -10.40
N LEU A 17 -1.38 -9.56 -10.01
CA LEU A 17 -0.98 -8.48 -10.90
C LEU A 17 -0.22 -9.02 -12.10
N ALA A 18 0.78 -9.89 -11.89
CA ALA A 18 1.53 -10.49 -12.99
C ALA A 18 0.61 -11.22 -13.98
N LYS A 19 -0.35 -12.03 -13.49
CA LYS A 19 -1.36 -12.67 -14.35
C LYS A 19 -2.21 -11.66 -15.11
N PHE A 20 -2.63 -10.59 -14.44
CA PHE A 20 -3.42 -9.53 -15.05
C PHE A 20 -2.63 -8.83 -16.16
N LEU A 21 -1.38 -8.44 -15.92
CA LEU A 21 -0.54 -7.75 -16.89
C LEU A 21 -0.26 -8.61 -18.12
N ARG A 22 0.10 -9.89 -17.93
CA ARG A 22 0.31 -10.83 -19.05
C ARG A 22 -0.91 -10.91 -19.98
N LYS A 23 -2.12 -10.82 -19.44
CA LYS A 23 -3.36 -10.90 -20.21
C LYS A 23 -3.81 -9.57 -20.83
N ASN A 24 -3.51 -8.44 -20.19
CA ASN A 24 -4.18 -7.16 -20.50
C ASN A 24 -3.22 -6.00 -20.83
N ALA A 25 -1.91 -6.15 -20.64
CA ALA A 25 -0.94 -5.06 -20.78
C ALA A 25 -0.01 -5.18 -22.01
N GLN A 26 -0.30 -6.10 -22.93
CA GLN A 26 0.52 -6.30 -24.12
C GLN A 26 0.51 -5.04 -25.00
N GLY A 27 1.68 -4.45 -25.23
CA GLY A 27 1.85 -3.22 -26.01
C GLY A 27 1.33 -1.94 -25.32
N VAL A 28 0.94 -2.01 -24.04
CA VAL A 28 0.47 -0.85 -23.27
C VAL A 28 1.48 -0.50 -22.19
N LEU A 29 1.90 0.78 -22.14
CA LEU A 29 2.78 1.27 -21.08
C LEU A 29 2.14 1.04 -19.71
N THR A 30 2.89 0.38 -18.83
CA THR A 30 2.48 0.08 -17.45
C THR A 30 3.44 0.74 -16.47
N LEU A 31 2.92 1.68 -15.67
CA LEU A 31 3.64 2.35 -14.60
C LEU A 31 3.55 1.51 -13.31
N LEU A 32 4.69 1.14 -12.73
CA LEU A 32 4.77 0.20 -11.60
C LEU A 32 5.38 0.83 -10.33
N PRO A 33 4.83 0.55 -9.13
CA PRO A 33 5.35 0.98 -7.82
C PRO A 33 6.60 0.21 -7.37
N ILE A 34 7.46 -0.16 -8.32
CA ILE A 34 8.71 -0.89 -8.08
C ILE A 34 9.87 0.10 -8.21
N PRO A 35 10.99 -0.09 -7.49
CA PRO A 35 12.17 0.74 -7.66
C PRO A 35 12.65 0.77 -9.11
N ARG A 36 12.87 1.97 -9.68
CA ARG A 36 13.33 2.12 -11.07
C ARG A 36 14.57 1.29 -11.38
N ALA A 37 15.53 1.29 -10.44
CA ALA A 37 16.76 0.51 -10.54
C ALA A 37 16.56 -1.02 -10.67
N LEU A 38 15.42 -1.56 -10.24
CA LEU A 38 15.10 -2.99 -10.41
C LEU A 38 14.53 -3.29 -11.80
N CYS A 39 13.90 -2.32 -12.47
CA CYS A 39 13.27 -2.53 -13.77
C CYS A 39 14.22 -2.24 -14.95
N GLU A 40 15.26 -1.45 -14.73
CA GLU A 40 16.28 -1.13 -15.74
C GLU A 40 17.35 -2.22 -15.90
N GLY A 41 17.28 -3.31 -15.14
CA GLY A 41 18.22 -4.44 -15.26
C GLY A 41 19.68 -4.11 -14.91
N GLY A 42 19.92 -2.99 -14.21
CA GLY A 42 21.25 -2.60 -13.72
C GLY A 42 21.80 -3.60 -12.69
N PRO A 43 23.11 -3.52 -12.34
CA PRO A 43 23.68 -4.34 -11.28
C PRO A 43 22.80 -4.21 -10.06
N SER A 44 22.13 -5.31 -9.71
CA SER A 44 21.06 -5.28 -8.74
C SER A 44 21.60 -4.61 -7.49
N PRO A 45 20.91 -3.58 -6.95
CA PRO A 45 21.28 -3.00 -5.69
C PRO A 45 20.90 -3.99 -4.57
N ILE A 46 21.45 -5.22 -4.64
CA ILE A 46 21.18 -6.38 -3.79
C ILE A 46 21.41 -6.03 -2.31
N GLY A 47 22.21 -4.98 -2.02
CA GLY A 47 22.40 -4.44 -0.68
C GLY A 47 21.34 -3.43 -0.19
N HIS A 48 20.46 -2.91 -1.04
CA HIS A 48 19.55 -1.79 -0.71
C HIS A 48 18.06 -2.17 -0.70
N VAL A 49 17.67 -3.30 -1.29
CA VAL A 49 16.27 -3.76 -1.30
C VAL A 49 16.13 -4.99 -0.39
N PRO A 50 15.28 -4.95 0.64
CA PRO A 50 15.00 -6.10 1.49
C PRO A 50 14.53 -7.32 0.69
N ALA A 51 15.05 -8.51 1.03
CA ALA A 51 14.67 -9.76 0.39
C ALA A 51 13.15 -10.05 0.45
N SER A 52 12.47 -9.58 1.50
CA SER A 52 11.01 -9.66 1.63
C SER A 52 10.27 -8.91 0.52
N LEU A 53 10.73 -7.71 0.14
CA LEU A 53 10.13 -6.93 -0.94
C LEU A 53 10.46 -7.52 -2.31
N LEU A 54 11.70 -8.00 -2.50
CA LEU A 54 12.06 -8.72 -3.73
C LEU A 54 11.18 -9.93 -3.95
N ARG A 55 10.85 -10.68 -2.88
CA ARG A 55 9.94 -11.82 -2.96
C ARG A 55 8.53 -11.41 -3.40
N ILE A 56 8.03 -10.27 -2.92
CA ILE A 56 6.72 -9.74 -3.32
C ILE A 56 6.72 -9.35 -4.80
N TRP A 57 7.73 -8.61 -5.24
CA TRP A 57 7.79 -8.09 -6.61
C TRP A 57 8.19 -9.13 -7.65
N LYS A 58 8.81 -10.24 -7.23
CA LYS A 58 9.36 -11.28 -8.11
C LYS A 58 8.43 -11.68 -9.29
N PRO A 59 7.13 -11.96 -9.11
CA PRO A 59 6.27 -12.35 -10.23
C PRO A 59 6.16 -11.30 -11.34
N VAL A 60 6.27 -10.02 -10.99
CA VAL A 60 6.24 -8.90 -11.96
C VAL A 60 7.64 -8.64 -12.51
N LEU A 61 8.69 -8.75 -11.70
CA LEU A 61 10.08 -8.67 -12.18
C LEU A 61 10.37 -9.74 -13.23
N ASP A 62 9.94 -10.99 -12.98
CA ASP A 62 10.11 -12.10 -13.94
C ASP A 62 9.38 -11.81 -15.28
N LEU A 63 8.31 -11.01 -15.30
CA LEU A 63 7.61 -10.55 -16.51
C LEU A 63 8.32 -9.41 -17.24
N ILE A 64 8.94 -8.50 -16.47
CA ILE A 64 9.74 -7.41 -17.04
C ILE A 64 10.97 -8.01 -17.73
N ASP A 65 11.66 -8.94 -17.04
CA ASP A 65 12.84 -9.64 -17.55
C ASP A 65 12.55 -10.46 -18.82
N SER A 66 11.34 -10.98 -18.97
CA SER A 66 10.92 -11.71 -20.18
C SER A 66 10.57 -10.80 -21.37
N GLY A 67 10.44 -9.49 -21.15
CA GLY A 67 10.04 -8.53 -22.18
C GLY A 67 8.58 -8.67 -22.63
N GLU A 68 7.74 -9.40 -21.87
CA GLU A 68 6.32 -9.60 -22.18
C GLU A 68 5.49 -8.31 -22.03
N VAL A 69 5.98 -7.34 -21.27
CA VAL A 69 5.26 -6.12 -20.90
C VAL A 69 6.12 -4.87 -21.10
N VAL A 70 5.49 -3.76 -21.53
CA VAL A 70 6.16 -2.46 -21.64
C VAL A 70 5.96 -1.72 -20.32
N THR A 71 7.03 -1.52 -19.56
CA THR A 71 6.93 -1.02 -18.18
C THR A 71 7.85 0.16 -17.91
N GLU A 72 7.39 1.05 -17.04
CA GLU A 72 8.23 2.07 -16.39
C GLU A 72 8.00 2.01 -14.88
N CYS A 73 9.07 1.97 -14.11
CA CYS A 73 9.02 1.85 -12.66
C CYS A 73 9.32 3.20 -12.01
N TYR A 74 8.52 3.57 -11.00
CA TYR A 74 8.48 4.95 -10.51
C TYR A 74 8.87 5.13 -9.05
N LEU A 75 9.13 4.05 -8.31
CA LEU A 75 9.62 4.18 -6.95
C LEU A 75 11.12 4.52 -6.98
N GLU A 76 11.54 5.50 -6.19
CA GLU A 76 12.95 5.83 -6.05
C GLU A 76 13.57 5.03 -4.90
N LEU A 77 14.83 4.59 -5.05
CA LEU A 77 15.52 3.83 -4.00
C LEU A 77 15.63 4.63 -2.68
N GLU A 78 15.81 5.94 -2.78
CA GLU A 78 15.90 6.82 -1.62
C GLU A 78 14.58 6.89 -0.85
N GLU A 79 13.45 6.82 -1.55
CA GLU A 79 12.15 6.73 -0.91
C GLU A 79 11.95 5.36 -0.24
N LEU A 80 12.35 4.30 -0.93
CA LEU A 80 12.29 2.96 -0.35
C LEU A 80 13.07 2.89 0.97
N LYS A 81 14.28 3.45 1.02
CA LYS A 81 15.09 3.56 2.26
C LYS A 81 14.34 4.29 3.37
N LYS A 82 13.74 5.45 3.06
CA LYS A 82 12.94 6.21 4.03
C LYS A 82 11.76 5.41 4.56
N ASN A 83 11.08 4.66 3.70
CA ASN A 83 9.96 3.80 4.09
C ASN A 83 10.41 2.66 5.01
N ILE A 84 11.59 2.09 4.77
CA ILE A 84 12.20 1.08 5.66
C ILE A 84 12.54 1.68 7.03
N ASP A 85 13.15 2.87 7.07
CA ASP A 85 13.45 3.55 8.33
C ASP A 85 12.18 3.87 9.13
N VAL A 86 11.11 4.29 8.46
CA VAL A 86 9.79 4.48 9.08
C VAL A 86 9.24 3.17 9.63
N ALA A 87 9.35 2.07 8.89
CA ALA A 87 8.92 0.76 9.36
C ALA A 87 9.67 0.29 10.62
N VAL A 88 10.98 0.53 10.71
CA VAL A 88 11.79 0.24 11.91
C VAL A 88 11.36 1.08 13.11
N LYS A 89 11.08 2.37 12.89
CA LYS A 89 10.56 3.26 13.95
C LYS A 89 9.17 2.84 14.41
N LEU A 90 8.27 2.47 13.48
CA LEU A 90 6.96 1.92 13.81
C LEU A 90 7.08 0.64 14.65
N ALA A 91 7.98 -0.28 14.27
CA ALA A 91 8.24 -1.48 15.06
C ALA A 91 8.71 -1.14 16.49
N SER A 92 9.57 -0.14 16.64
CA SER A 92 10.02 0.35 17.96
C SER A 92 8.87 0.91 18.79
N LEU A 93 7.96 1.68 18.18
CA LEU A 93 6.76 2.19 18.86
C LEU A 93 5.81 1.08 19.28
N VAL A 94 5.67 0.01 18.49
CA VAL A 94 4.87 -1.17 18.84
C VAL A 94 5.46 -1.90 20.04
N VAL A 95 6.79 -2.09 20.06
CA VAL A 95 7.49 -2.69 21.21
C VAL A 95 7.28 -1.84 22.46
N LYS A 96 7.46 -0.52 22.36
CA LYS A 96 7.22 0.42 23.46
C LYS A 96 5.78 0.34 23.97
N ALA A 97 4.80 0.38 23.07
CA ALA A 97 3.38 0.29 23.42
C ALA A 97 3.05 -0.98 24.20
N ARG A 98 3.64 -2.11 23.81
CA ARG A 98 3.46 -3.42 24.48
C ARG A 98 4.18 -3.52 25.81
N ALA A 99 5.40 -3.03 25.90
CA ALA A 99 6.21 -3.11 27.11
C ALA A 99 5.65 -2.22 28.24
N TYR A 100 5.13 -1.05 27.88
CA TYR A 100 4.67 -0.06 28.86
C TYR A 100 3.15 0.10 28.96
N GLY A 101 2.38 -0.60 28.11
CA GLY A 101 0.92 -0.49 28.07
C GLY A 101 0.40 0.91 27.74
N LYS A 102 1.22 1.73 27.05
CA LYS A 102 0.92 3.14 26.76
C LYS A 102 1.28 3.48 25.33
N VAL A 103 0.36 4.17 24.67
CA VAL A 103 0.51 4.68 23.29
C VAL A 103 0.55 6.20 23.34
N ASP A 104 1.60 6.79 22.76
CA ASP A 104 1.68 8.23 22.52
C ASP A 104 1.35 8.52 21.06
N VAL A 105 0.15 9.04 20.79
CA VAL A 105 -0.32 9.33 19.42
C VAL A 105 0.63 10.30 18.71
N SER A 106 1.25 11.25 19.41
CA SER A 106 2.12 12.25 18.79
C SER A 106 3.38 11.62 18.17
N GLU A 107 3.94 10.59 18.80
CA GLU A 107 5.09 9.85 18.28
C GLU A 107 4.73 9.15 16.96
N TRP A 108 3.53 8.56 16.87
CA TRP A 108 3.05 7.91 15.65
C TRP A 108 2.80 8.91 14.53
N LEU A 109 2.18 10.05 14.85
CA LEU A 109 1.94 11.11 13.88
C LEU A 109 3.24 11.72 13.34
N SER A 110 4.31 11.74 14.14
CA SER A 110 5.62 12.24 13.73
C SER A 110 6.27 11.41 12.62
N LEU A 111 5.87 10.14 12.46
CA LEU A 111 6.36 9.23 11.43
C LEU A 111 5.61 9.38 10.11
N LEU A 112 4.47 10.06 10.10
CA LEU A 112 3.69 10.28 8.89
C LEU A 112 4.41 11.24 7.94
N PRO A 113 4.26 11.07 6.62
CA PRO A 113 4.83 12.00 5.66
C PRO A 113 4.30 13.43 5.91
N ARG A 114 5.16 14.44 5.77
CA ARG A 114 4.77 15.85 6.02
C ARG A 114 3.67 16.30 5.06
N LYS A 115 3.83 15.97 3.77
CA LYS A 115 2.87 16.23 2.70
C LYS A 115 2.54 14.93 1.98
N LEU A 116 1.30 14.83 1.51
CA LEU A 116 0.88 13.80 0.57
C LEU A 116 0.84 14.45 -0.81
N GLU A 117 1.55 13.89 -1.76
CA GLU A 117 1.68 14.43 -3.12
C GLU A 117 1.30 13.35 -4.13
N LEU A 118 0.53 13.74 -5.14
CA LEU A 118 0.24 12.89 -6.27
C LEU A 118 1.47 12.83 -7.17
N ARG A 119 1.98 11.62 -7.42
CA ARG A 119 3.08 11.41 -8.37
C ARG A 119 2.64 11.58 -9.81
N PHE A 120 1.40 11.18 -10.09
CA PHE A 120 0.86 11.12 -11.44
C PHE A 120 -0.46 11.88 -11.49
N THR A 121 -0.46 12.95 -12.28
CA THR A 121 -1.68 13.68 -12.66
C THR A 121 -1.96 13.54 -14.16
N ASP A 122 -1.01 13.01 -14.92
CA ASP A 122 -1.16 12.70 -16.33
C ASP A 122 -0.37 11.43 -16.67
N TRP A 123 -1.05 10.42 -17.21
CA TRP A 123 -0.45 9.20 -17.72
C TRP A 123 -1.28 8.67 -18.87
N ASN A 124 -0.69 7.85 -19.74
CA ASN A 124 -1.42 7.07 -20.73
C ASN A 124 -1.01 5.61 -20.59
N GLY A 125 -1.99 4.72 -20.47
CA GLY A 125 -1.79 3.30 -20.21
C GLY A 125 -2.30 2.89 -18.83
N LEU A 126 -1.55 1.99 -18.18
CA LEU A 126 -1.89 1.44 -16.88
C LEU A 126 -1.03 2.12 -15.81
N LEU A 127 -1.65 2.65 -14.77
CA LEU A 127 -0.99 3.07 -13.54
C LEU A 127 -1.31 2.05 -12.45
N VAL A 128 -0.30 1.32 -11.99
CA VAL A 128 -0.44 0.40 -10.86
C VAL A 128 -0.14 1.16 -9.58
N THR A 129 -0.95 0.98 -8.53
CA THR A 129 -0.64 1.43 -7.17
C THR A 129 -0.87 0.33 -6.17
N ASP A 130 0.05 0.23 -5.21
CA ASP A 130 -0.02 -0.72 -4.10
C ASP A 130 -0.21 -0.07 -2.72
N ARG A 131 -0.46 1.25 -2.71
CA ARG A 131 -0.70 2.04 -1.52
C ARG A 131 -2.11 2.60 -1.53
N PHE A 132 -2.88 2.28 -0.49
CA PHE A 132 -4.27 2.72 -0.40
C PHE A 132 -4.38 4.25 -0.34
N VAL A 133 -3.44 4.91 0.36
CA VAL A 133 -3.35 6.38 0.39
C VAL A 133 -3.23 6.95 -1.03
N ASP A 134 -2.37 6.39 -1.89
CA ASP A 134 -2.15 6.92 -3.24
C ASP A 134 -3.40 6.72 -4.12
N TYR A 135 -4.05 5.56 -4.02
CA TYR A 135 -5.38 5.33 -4.63
C TYR A 135 -6.40 6.39 -4.20
N PHE A 136 -6.52 6.62 -2.89
CA PHE A 136 -7.51 7.54 -2.35
C PHE A 136 -7.29 8.97 -2.87
N LEU A 137 -6.04 9.42 -2.91
CA LEU A 137 -5.68 10.73 -3.44
C LEU A 137 -5.97 10.83 -4.94
N LEU A 138 -5.66 9.78 -5.71
CA LEU A 138 -5.92 9.76 -7.15
C LEU A 138 -7.42 9.90 -7.44
N ILE A 139 -8.27 9.12 -6.79
CA ILE A 139 -9.72 9.22 -7.03
C ILE A 139 -10.31 10.54 -6.49
N LYS A 140 -9.84 11.03 -5.34
CA LYS A 140 -10.40 12.26 -4.73
C LYS A 140 -9.98 13.52 -5.47
N LEU A 141 -8.74 13.59 -5.95
CA LEU A 141 -8.16 14.81 -6.51
C LEU A 141 -8.09 14.80 -8.04
N PHE A 142 -8.27 13.64 -8.68
CA PHE A 142 -8.15 13.50 -10.13
C PHE A 142 -9.34 12.77 -10.75
N ASN A 143 -10.10 13.50 -11.57
CA ASN A 143 -11.33 13.01 -12.19
C ASN A 143 -11.14 12.41 -13.60
N GLY A 144 -9.93 11.91 -13.91
CA GLY A 144 -9.56 11.45 -15.26
C GLY A 144 -9.23 9.97 -15.38
N VAL A 145 -9.67 9.13 -14.45
CA VAL A 145 -9.48 7.67 -14.51
C VAL A 145 -10.58 7.07 -15.39
N ASP A 146 -10.21 6.51 -16.55
CA ASP A 146 -11.16 5.85 -17.47
C ASP A 146 -11.66 4.52 -16.89
N ARG A 147 -10.81 3.80 -16.15
CA ARG A 147 -11.14 2.50 -15.57
C ARG A 147 -10.38 2.24 -14.29
N LEU A 148 -11.10 1.78 -13.27
CA LEU A 148 -10.54 1.30 -12.01
C LEU A 148 -10.60 -0.23 -11.98
N ILE A 149 -9.50 -0.90 -11.66
CA ILE A 149 -9.42 -2.37 -11.56
C ILE A 149 -8.68 -2.72 -10.27
N ALA A 150 -9.27 -3.54 -9.41
CA ALA A 150 -8.54 -4.18 -8.33
C ALA A 150 -8.23 -5.63 -8.71
N VAL A 151 -6.95 -6.04 -8.65
CA VAL A 151 -6.55 -7.42 -8.98
C VAL A 151 -6.74 -8.39 -7.82
N ASP A 152 -6.98 -7.85 -6.61
CA ASP A 152 -7.35 -8.55 -5.40
C ASP A 152 -8.16 -7.61 -4.50
N VAL A 153 -8.65 -8.09 -3.36
CA VAL A 153 -9.26 -7.23 -2.34
C VAL A 153 -8.28 -6.14 -1.95
N PHE A 154 -8.67 -4.89 -2.18
CA PHE A 154 -7.85 -3.72 -1.86
C PHE A 154 -8.60 -2.83 -0.85
N ALA A 155 -8.02 -2.77 0.34
CA ALA A 155 -8.58 -2.15 1.54
C ALA A 155 -7.48 -1.50 2.38
N PRO A 156 -7.80 -0.43 3.13
CA PRO A 156 -6.81 0.30 3.91
C PRO A 156 -6.31 -0.50 5.10
N THR A 157 -5.02 -0.43 5.36
CA THR A 157 -4.43 -0.82 6.65
C THR A 157 -4.67 0.26 7.70
N PRO A 158 -4.53 -0.04 9.01
CA PRO A 158 -4.63 0.99 10.03
C PRO A 158 -3.63 2.14 9.85
N LEU A 159 -2.48 1.88 9.21
CA LEU A 159 -1.48 2.91 8.89
C LEU A 159 -1.95 3.83 7.75
N ASP A 160 -2.65 3.28 6.76
CA ASP A 160 -3.29 4.08 5.70
C ASP A 160 -4.36 4.99 6.31
N LEU A 161 -5.17 4.44 7.22
CA LEU A 161 -6.21 5.21 7.93
C LEU A 161 -5.62 6.32 8.77
N LEU A 162 -4.61 5.99 9.59
CA LEU A 162 -3.94 6.99 10.41
C LEU A 162 -3.42 8.14 9.56
N THR A 163 -2.83 7.82 8.40
CA THR A 163 -2.33 8.82 7.44
C THR A 163 -3.46 9.68 6.90
N LEU A 164 -4.54 9.09 6.40
CA LEU A 164 -5.64 9.83 5.78
C LEU A 164 -6.42 10.67 6.79
N VAL A 165 -6.69 10.14 8.00
CA VAL A 165 -7.38 10.88 9.06
C VAL A 165 -6.52 12.03 9.57
N ALA A 166 -5.26 11.77 9.93
CA ALA A 166 -4.38 12.80 10.49
C ALA A 166 -4.10 13.96 9.50
N LYS A 167 -4.25 13.69 8.21
CA LYS A 167 -4.11 14.69 7.14
C LYS A 167 -5.45 15.29 6.69
N ASN A 168 -6.55 14.99 7.38
CA ASN A 168 -7.90 15.48 7.10
C ASN A 168 -8.40 15.16 5.69
N PHE A 169 -7.95 14.04 5.10
CA PHE A 169 -8.44 13.57 3.81
C PHE A 169 -9.76 12.82 3.91
N ILE A 170 -10.05 12.25 5.07
CA ILE A 170 -11.31 11.59 5.39
C ILE A 170 -11.88 12.18 6.67
N LYS A 171 -13.20 12.35 6.72
CA LYS A 171 -13.89 12.61 7.99
C LYS A 171 -13.85 11.32 8.82
N TRP A 172 -13.59 11.44 10.11
CA TRP A 172 -13.45 10.32 11.03
C TRP A 172 -14.03 10.67 12.39
N GLU A 173 -14.88 9.81 12.92
CA GLU A 173 -15.68 10.11 14.13
C GLU A 173 -15.06 9.52 15.41
N CYS A 174 -14.18 8.54 15.27
CA CYS A 174 -13.46 7.93 16.40
C CYS A 174 -12.15 8.65 16.72
N SER A 175 -11.50 8.27 17.82
CA SER A 175 -10.24 8.90 18.21
C SER A 175 -9.06 8.42 17.35
N LEU A 176 -8.03 9.27 17.19
CA LEU A 176 -6.77 8.84 16.58
C LEU A 176 -6.08 7.74 17.40
N LEU A 177 -6.29 7.72 18.72
CA LEU A 177 -5.76 6.68 19.61
C LEU A 177 -6.31 5.30 19.22
N ASP A 178 -7.58 5.20 18.83
CA ASP A 178 -8.18 3.93 18.40
C ASP A 178 -7.52 3.40 17.12
N ILE A 179 -7.23 4.30 16.16
CA ILE A 179 -6.51 3.93 14.93
C ILE A 179 -5.09 3.47 15.27
N VAL A 180 -4.39 4.16 16.17
CA VAL A 180 -3.04 3.77 16.59
C VAL A 180 -3.06 2.43 17.31
N ASN A 181 -4.05 2.16 18.16
CA ASN A 181 -4.22 0.85 18.80
C ASN A 181 -4.43 -0.25 17.76
N TRP A 182 -5.20 0.01 16.70
CA TRP A 182 -5.31 -0.90 15.56
C TRP A 182 -4.00 -1.08 14.81
N ALA A 183 -3.20 -0.02 14.64
CA ALA A 183 -1.87 -0.13 14.05
C ALA A 183 -0.93 -0.99 14.93
N VAL A 184 -1.00 -0.87 16.25
CA VAL A 184 -0.28 -1.72 17.20
C VAL A 184 -0.71 -3.19 17.07
N LYS A 185 -2.02 -3.47 17.03
CA LYS A 185 -2.57 -4.83 16.81
C LYS A 185 -2.11 -5.38 15.45
N TYR A 186 -2.20 -4.59 14.38
CA TYR A 186 -1.82 -5.03 13.04
C TYR A 186 -0.33 -5.35 12.94
N VAL A 187 0.55 -4.42 13.31
CA VAL A 187 1.99 -4.65 13.21
C VAL A 187 2.44 -5.73 14.20
N GLY A 188 2.00 -5.66 15.44
CA GLY A 188 2.49 -6.54 16.49
C GLY A 188 1.86 -7.94 16.53
N ASP A 189 0.62 -8.12 16.09
CA ASP A 189 -0.10 -9.40 16.18
C ASP A 189 -0.45 -10.01 14.82
N MET A 190 -0.66 -9.19 13.79
CA MET A 190 -0.98 -9.71 12.47
C MET A 190 0.29 -9.93 11.67
N ILE A 191 1.13 -8.91 11.48
CA ILE A 191 2.37 -9.03 10.70
C ILE A 191 3.36 -9.98 11.38
N VAL A 192 3.73 -9.72 12.64
CA VAL A 192 4.79 -10.48 13.34
C VAL A 192 4.44 -11.97 13.50
N LYS A 193 3.15 -12.32 13.63
CA LYS A 193 2.72 -13.72 13.85
C LYS A 193 2.37 -14.46 12.55
N SER A 194 2.45 -13.80 11.40
CA SER A 194 2.13 -14.40 10.11
C SER A 194 3.39 -14.75 9.34
N LYS A 195 3.27 -15.76 8.45
CA LYS A 195 4.39 -16.23 7.63
C LYS A 195 4.88 -15.18 6.64
N ASP A 196 3.96 -14.38 6.11
CA ASP A 196 4.20 -13.37 5.09
C ASP A 196 3.13 -12.26 5.12
N LEU A 197 3.29 -11.25 4.26
CA LEU A 197 2.34 -10.14 4.19
C LEU A 197 1.01 -10.55 3.58
N THR A 198 0.99 -11.59 2.73
CA THR A 198 -0.26 -12.16 2.22
C THR A 198 -1.16 -12.63 3.37
N GLU A 199 -0.62 -13.42 4.28
CA GLU A 199 -1.37 -13.95 5.42
C GLU A 199 -1.75 -12.82 6.41
N ALA A 200 -0.82 -11.92 6.72
CA ALA A 200 -1.09 -10.79 7.62
C ALA A 200 -2.21 -9.89 7.08
N TYR A 201 -2.18 -9.57 5.79
CA TYR A 201 -3.21 -8.79 5.13
C TYR A 201 -4.53 -9.55 5.07
N ALA A 202 -4.52 -10.84 4.72
CA ALA A 202 -5.69 -11.70 4.72
C ALA A 202 -6.38 -11.77 6.10
N ARG A 203 -5.61 -11.78 7.19
CA ARG A 203 -6.14 -11.71 8.56
C ARG A 203 -6.82 -10.38 8.83
N LEU A 204 -6.18 -9.25 8.49
CA LEU A 204 -6.76 -7.92 8.66
C LEU A 204 -8.08 -7.76 7.89
N ILE A 205 -8.11 -8.13 6.60
CA ILE A 205 -9.31 -8.00 5.77
C ILE A 205 -10.43 -8.97 6.14
N ARG A 206 -10.18 -9.96 7.01
CA ARG A 206 -11.19 -10.89 7.54
C ARG A 206 -11.57 -10.58 8.99
N ASP A 207 -10.83 -9.71 9.66
CA ASP A 207 -11.10 -9.31 11.04
C ASP A 207 -12.41 -8.50 11.09
N PHE A 208 -13.44 -9.10 11.69
CA PHE A 208 -14.76 -8.50 11.83
C PHE A 208 -14.73 -7.25 12.70
N GLU A 209 -13.90 -7.23 13.75
CA GLU A 209 -13.76 -6.06 14.62
C GLU A 209 -13.10 -4.91 13.85
N TYR A 210 -12.14 -5.18 12.97
CA TYR A 210 -11.52 -4.15 12.14
C TYR A 210 -12.51 -3.55 11.14
N LYS A 211 -13.31 -4.42 10.49
CA LYS A 211 -14.38 -3.99 9.59
C LYS A 211 -15.41 -3.13 10.30
N LYS A 212 -15.85 -3.57 11.47
CA LYS A 212 -16.80 -2.85 12.30
C LYS A 212 -16.22 -1.52 12.75
N PHE A 213 -14.96 -1.50 13.20
CA PHE A 213 -14.25 -0.27 13.53
C PHE A 213 -14.25 0.74 12.37
N ILE A 214 -13.93 0.29 11.16
CA ILE A 214 -14.03 1.17 9.98
C ILE A 214 -15.46 1.68 9.78
N ALA A 215 -16.45 0.80 9.82
CA ALA A 215 -17.85 1.16 9.56
C ALA A 215 -18.43 2.12 10.62
N ASP A 216 -18.07 1.93 11.88
CA ASP A 216 -18.56 2.76 13.00
C ASP A 216 -17.89 4.15 13.02
N CYS A 217 -16.69 4.28 12.46
CA CYS A 217 -15.88 5.50 12.55
C CYS A 217 -15.81 6.32 11.24
N ALA A 218 -16.08 5.69 10.09
CA ALA A 218 -16.15 6.36 8.80
C ALA A 218 -17.60 6.71 8.46
N PRO A 219 -17.95 7.98 8.17
CA PRO A 219 -19.29 8.34 7.72
C PRO A 219 -19.62 7.66 6.38
N GLU A 220 -20.91 7.37 6.15
CA GLU A 220 -21.41 6.56 5.02
C GLU A 220 -20.91 7.03 3.64
N GLU A 221 -20.70 8.34 3.46
CA GLU A 221 -20.19 8.95 2.22
C GLU A 221 -18.81 8.42 1.80
N HIS A 222 -18.03 7.91 2.75
CA HIS A 222 -16.74 7.29 2.45
C HIS A 222 -16.83 5.76 2.37
N ALA A 223 -17.78 5.11 3.05
CA ALA A 223 -17.85 3.66 3.26
C ALA A 223 -17.82 2.82 1.97
N LEU A 224 -18.29 3.37 0.85
CA LEU A 224 -18.30 2.73 -0.48
C LEU A 224 -16.91 2.51 -1.11
N HIS A 225 -15.84 3.11 -0.56
CA HIS A 225 -14.50 3.06 -1.14
C HIS A 225 -13.47 2.25 -0.35
N TRP A 226 -13.85 1.60 0.76
CA TRP A 226 -12.91 0.97 1.69
C TRP A 226 -12.60 -0.49 1.36
N TRP A 227 -13.46 -1.13 0.57
CA TRP A 227 -13.32 -2.52 0.17
C TRP A 227 -13.55 -2.63 -1.33
N ILE A 228 -12.47 -2.51 -2.10
CA ILE A 228 -12.56 -2.64 -3.55
C ILE A 228 -12.36 -4.11 -3.86
N THR A 229 -13.47 -4.77 -4.19
CA THR A 229 -13.50 -6.18 -4.56
C THR A 229 -13.28 -6.35 -6.06
N VAL A 230 -12.79 -7.53 -6.43
CA VAL A 230 -12.57 -7.97 -7.82
C VAL A 230 -13.89 -8.06 -8.58
#